data_AF-A0A443RSF3-F1
#
_entry.id   AF-A0A443RSF3-F1
#
_cell.length_a   1.000
_cell.length_b   1.000
_cell.length_c   1.000
_cell.angle_alpha   90.00
_cell.angle_beta   90.00
_cell.angle_gamma   90.00
#
_symmetry.space_group_name_H-M   'P 1'
#
loop_
_entity.id
_entity.type
_entity.pdbx_description
1 polymer ?
#
loop_
_entity_poly.entity_id
_entity_poly.type
_entity_poly.pdbx_seq_one_letter_code
_entity_poly.pdbx_strand_id
1 'polypeptide(L)'
;MTPAHSSHIKPEYKFEDGLCLIFNHKWYHPKFGNCLREREGTEVDVRALTDYFKQSGFTVNDFHYQTVKEIKQLLNDYAQNNDSGAYARR
;
A
#
# COMPACT_ATOMS: atom_id res chain seq x y z
N MET A 1 -2.77 -49.27 17.30
CA MET A 1 -3.81 -48.37 16.73
C MET A 1 -3.26 -46.96 16.77
N THR A 2 -2.86 -46.41 15.63
CA THR A 2 -2.36 -45.04 15.49
C THR A 2 -3.56 -44.09 15.38
N PRO A 3 -3.58 -42.93 16.07
CA PRO A 3 -4.68 -41.99 15.92
C PRO A 3 -4.62 -41.36 14.53
N ALA A 4 -5.77 -41.30 13.86
CA ALA A 4 -5.90 -40.63 12.57
C ALA A 4 -5.61 -39.13 12.75
N HIS A 5 -4.66 -38.61 11.96
CA HIS A 5 -4.44 -37.18 11.83
C HIS A 5 -5.72 -36.55 11.25
N SER A 6 -6.44 -35.80 12.08
CA SER A 6 -7.46 -34.85 11.62
C SER A 6 -6.77 -33.81 10.73
N SER A 7 -6.86 -33.99 9.41
CA SER A 7 -6.44 -33.00 8.43
C SER A 7 -7.37 -31.79 8.55
N HIS A 8 -6.98 -30.82 9.39
CA HIS A 8 -7.65 -29.53 9.41
C HIS A 8 -7.46 -28.88 8.04
N ILE A 9 -8.50 -28.92 7.20
CA ILE A 9 -8.55 -28.18 5.94
C ILE A 9 -8.43 -26.71 6.34
N LYS A 10 -7.32 -26.05 5.97
CA LYS A 10 -7.21 -24.61 6.14
C LYS A 10 -8.24 -23.96 5.20
N PRO A 11 -9.19 -23.17 5.70
CA PRO A 11 -10.12 -22.48 4.83
C PRO A 11 -9.32 -21.57 3.90
N GLU A 12 -9.64 -21.63 2.61
CA GLU A 12 -9.09 -20.73 1.61
C GLU A 12 -9.67 -19.33 1.84
N TYR A 13 -8.82 -18.31 1.77
CA TYR A 13 -9.26 -16.93 1.91
C TYR A 13 -10.09 -16.56 0.69
N LYS A 14 -11.33 -16.13 0.91
CA LYS A 14 -12.21 -15.63 -0.15
C LYS A 14 -11.89 -14.16 -0.40
N PHE A 15 -11.02 -13.91 -1.37
CA PHE A 15 -10.73 -12.57 -1.85
C PHE A 15 -11.86 -12.09 -2.77
N GLU A 16 -12.50 -10.97 -2.42
CA GLU A 16 -13.58 -10.35 -3.20
C GLU A 16 -13.18 -8.96 -3.69
N ASP A 17 -12.57 -8.16 -2.82
CA ASP A 17 -11.91 -6.90 -3.15
C ASP A 17 -10.77 -6.61 -2.15
N GLY A 18 -9.99 -5.57 -2.44
CA GLY A 18 -8.94 -5.13 -1.54
C GLY A 18 -8.39 -3.76 -1.90
N LEU A 19 -7.86 -3.06 -0.89
CA LEU A 19 -7.14 -1.80 -1.08
C LEU A 19 -5.64 -2.06 -1.25
N CYS A 20 -5.02 -1.31 -2.15
CA CYS A 20 -3.58 -1.24 -2.30
C CYS A 20 -3.14 0.21 -2.14
N LEU A 21 -2.42 0.51 -1.05
CA LEU A 21 -1.90 1.85 -0.77
C LEU A 21 -0.41 1.88 -1.07
N ILE A 22 0.00 2.71 -2.02
CA ILE A 22 1.39 2.88 -2.41
C ILE A 22 1.89 4.22 -1.87
N PHE A 23 2.88 4.21 -0.99
CA PHE A 23 3.54 5.43 -0.52
C PHE A 23 4.87 5.58 -1.23
N ASN A 24 4.94 6.54 -2.15
CA ASN A 24 6.09 6.77 -3.00
C ASN A 24 6.89 7.99 -2.55
N HIS A 25 8.20 7.82 -2.34
CA HIS A 25 9.12 8.88 -1.96
C HIS A 25 10.32 8.88 -2.90
N LYS A 26 10.27 9.74 -3.92
CA LYS A 26 11.45 10.03 -4.76
C LYS A 26 12.41 11.01 -4.08
N TRP A 27 11.87 11.97 -3.33
CA TRP A 27 12.59 13.05 -2.67
C TRP A 27 12.39 12.98 -1.16
N TYR A 28 13.40 13.42 -0.42
CA TYR A 28 13.38 13.48 1.04
C TYR A 28 13.57 14.92 1.51
N HIS A 29 13.00 15.24 2.68
CA HIS A 29 13.10 16.58 3.25
C HIS A 29 14.58 16.94 3.51
N PRO A 30 15.08 18.11 3.07
CA PRO A 30 16.49 18.50 3.16
C PRO A 30 17.09 18.45 4.58
N LYS A 31 16.25 18.70 5.61
CA LYS A 31 16.63 18.58 7.03
C LYS A 31 17.18 17.22 7.46
N PHE A 32 16.89 16.14 6.72
CA PHE A 32 17.46 14.81 6.96
C PHE A 32 18.82 14.64 6.27
N GLY A 33 19.37 15.73 5.74
CA GLY A 33 20.74 15.89 5.28
C GLY A 33 20.96 15.41 3.85
N ASN A 34 22.06 15.89 3.28
CA ASN A 34 22.65 15.54 1.98
C ASN A 34 22.99 14.03 1.82
N CYS A 35 22.48 13.17 2.69
CA CYS A 35 22.78 11.76 2.81
C CYS A 35 21.70 10.87 2.16
N LEU A 36 20.45 11.33 2.12
CA LEU A 36 19.39 10.61 1.41
C LEU A 36 19.40 11.04 -0.05
N ARG A 37 19.88 10.14 -0.91
CA ARG A 37 19.84 10.33 -2.35
C ARG A 37 18.40 10.26 -2.84
N GLU A 38 18.13 11.03 -3.88
CA GLU A 38 16.93 10.88 -4.69
C GLU A 38 16.78 9.43 -5.15
N ARG A 39 15.56 8.89 -5.05
CA ARG A 39 15.24 7.52 -5.48
C ARG A 39 14.83 7.51 -6.94
N GLU A 40 15.76 7.87 -7.81
CA GLU A 40 15.51 7.86 -9.25
C GLU A 40 15.00 6.49 -9.73
N GLY A 41 13.97 6.52 -10.58
CA GLY A 41 13.31 5.32 -11.08
C GLY A 41 12.15 4.78 -10.22
N THR A 42 11.91 5.29 -9.00
CA THR A 42 10.78 4.81 -8.16
C THR A 42 9.40 5.01 -8.81
N GLU A 43 9.30 5.88 -9.82
CA GLU A 43 8.05 6.12 -10.56
C GLU A 43 7.79 5.02 -11.59
N VAL A 44 8.83 4.29 -11.99
CA VAL A 44 8.69 3.03 -12.74
C VAL A 44 8.05 1.97 -11.85
N ASP A 45 8.49 1.88 -10.59
CA ASP A 45 7.93 0.93 -9.62
C ASP A 45 6.45 1.24 -9.35
N VAL A 46 6.10 2.51 -9.10
CA VAL A 46 4.70 2.91 -8.87
C VAL A 46 3.80 2.50 -10.02
N ARG A 47 4.23 2.71 -11.27
CA ARG A 47 3.46 2.31 -12.45
C ARG A 47 3.31 0.79 -12.52
N ALA A 48 4.41 0.05 -12.41
CA ALA A 48 4.38 -1.40 -12.50
C ALA A 48 3.50 -2.04 -11.40
N LEU A 49 3.59 -1.54 -10.16
CA LEU A 49 2.77 -2.01 -9.04
C LEU A 49 1.30 -1.63 -9.24
N THR A 50 1.03 -0.40 -9.68
CA THR A 50 -0.34 0.05 -9.94
C THR A 50 -1.02 -0.81 -10.99
N ASP A 51 -0.35 -1.07 -12.11
CA ASP A 51 -0.88 -1.89 -13.19
C ASP A 51 -1.13 -3.33 -12.73
N TYR A 52 -0.16 -3.93 -12.03
CA TYR A 52 -0.28 -5.29 -11.52
C TYR A 52 -1.45 -5.44 -10.52
N PHE A 53 -1.55 -4.54 -9.54
CA PHE A 53 -2.58 -4.65 -8.50
C PHE A 53 -3.98 -4.30 -9.02
N LYS A 54 -4.10 -3.34 -9.95
CA LYS A 54 -5.37 -3.09 -10.64
C LYS A 54 -5.83 -4.31 -11.45
N GLN A 55 -4.92 -4.94 -12.20
CA GLN A 55 -5.23 -6.17 -12.94
C GLN A 55 -5.62 -7.33 -12.00
N SER A 56 -5.08 -7.33 -10.78
CA SER A 56 -5.38 -8.32 -9.74
C SER A 56 -6.68 -8.01 -8.95
N GLY A 57 -7.41 -6.95 -9.30
CA GLY A 57 -8.70 -6.61 -8.70
C GLY A 57 -8.63 -5.69 -7.46
N PHE A 58 -7.48 -5.09 -7.16
CA PHE A 58 -7.36 -4.12 -6.07
C PHE A 58 -7.77 -2.71 -6.50
N THR A 59 -8.35 -1.96 -5.56
CA THR A 59 -8.45 -0.50 -5.66
C THR A 59 -7.12 0.10 -5.22
N VAL A 60 -6.35 0.63 -6.17
CA VAL A 60 -5.01 1.19 -5.93
C VAL A 60 -5.07 2.70 -5.73
N ASN A 61 -4.46 3.19 -4.65
CA ASN A 61 -4.22 4.61 -4.39
C ASN A 61 -2.73 4.83 -4.12
N ASP A 62 -2.09 5.70 -4.89
CA ASP A 62 -0.70 6.11 -4.68
C ASP A 62 -0.60 7.53 -4.10
N PHE A 63 0.29 7.68 -3.12
CA PHE A 63 0.53 8.93 -2.40
C PHE A 63 2.01 9.27 -2.50
N HIS A 64 2.30 10.52 -2.87
CA HIS A 64 3.68 10.96 -3.09
C HIS A 64 4.13 11.90 -1.99
N TYR A 65 5.36 11.70 -1.51
CA TYR A 65 6.08 12.61 -0.60
C TYR A 65 5.42 12.87 0.76
N GLN A 66 4.51 11.98 1.19
CA GLN A 66 3.85 12.09 2.49
C GLN A 66 4.87 12.03 3.63
N THR A 67 4.78 12.97 4.57
CA THR A 67 5.54 12.91 5.82
C THR A 67 5.05 11.75 6.70
N VAL A 68 5.85 11.38 7.70
CA VAL A 68 5.47 10.35 8.68
C VAL A 68 4.11 10.66 9.35
N LYS A 69 3.82 11.94 9.61
CA LYS A 69 2.53 12.35 10.21
C LYS A 69 1.37 12.07 9.26
N GLU A 70 1.53 12.42 7.98
CA GLU A 70 0.49 12.23 6.97
C GLU A 70 0.28 10.75 6.65
N ILE A 71 1.34 9.94 6.56
CA ILE A 71 1.22 8.48 6.40
C ILE A 71 0.41 7.87 7.54
N LYS A 72 0.71 8.24 8.79
CA LYS A 72 -0.03 7.75 9.95
C LYS A 72 -1.49 8.19 9.93
N GLN A 73 -1.76 9.42 9.52
CA GLN A 73 -3.13 9.92 9.40
C GLN A 73 -3.90 9.14 8.34
N LEU A 74 -3.33 8.99 7.13
CA LEU A 74 -3.94 8.23 6.04
C LEU A 74 -4.24 6.79 6.46
N LEU A 75 -3.27 6.10 7.06
CA LEU A 75 -3.47 4.72 7.53
C LEU A 75 -4.57 4.63 8.59
N ASN A 76 -4.65 5.60 9.51
CA ASN A 76 -5.75 5.66 10.48
C ASN A 76 -7.10 5.90 9.80
N ASP A 77 -7.16 6.80 8.82
CA ASP A 77 -8.40 7.11 8.09
C ASP A 77 -8.92 5.89 7.32
N TYR A 78 -8.03 5.16 6.63
CA TYR A 78 -8.37 3.90 5.96
C TYR A 78 -8.79 2.80 6.95
N ALA A 79 -8.12 2.69 8.10
CA ALA A 79 -8.48 1.71 9.12
C ALA A 79 -9.87 1.95 9.73
N GLN A 80 -10.38 3.19 9.67
CA GLN A 80 -11.70 3.57 10.17
C GLN A 80 -12.78 3.60 9.08
N ASN A 81 -12.48 3.24 7.82
CA ASN A 81 -13.36 3.38 6.66
C ASN A 81 -13.89 4.82 6.45
N ASN A 82 -13.11 5.84 6.83
CA ASN A 82 -13.44 7.25 6.61
C ASN A 82 -13.06 7.66 5.17
N ASP A 83 -13.61 6.93 4.20
CA ASP A 83 -13.24 6.90 2.77
C ASP A 83 -12.76 8.26 2.23
N SER A 84 -11.45 8.36 2.00
CA SER A 84 -10.82 9.57 1.50
C SER A 84 -10.72 9.57 -0.03
N GLY A 85 -11.82 9.25 -0.72
CA GLY A 85 -11.97 9.51 -2.16
C GLY A 85 -11.84 10.99 -2.55
N ALA A 86 -11.57 11.88 -1.58
CA ALA A 86 -11.43 13.32 -1.73
C ALA A 86 -10.01 13.81 -2.06
N TYR A 87 -8.95 13.02 -1.85
CA TYR A 87 -7.57 13.51 -2.08
C TYR A 87 -6.99 13.18 -3.47
N ALA A 88 -7.68 12.38 -4.29
CA ALA A 88 -7.24 12.02 -5.65
C ALA A 88 -7.56 13.09 -6.73
N ARG A 89 -7.95 14.31 -6.34
CA ARG A 89 -8.25 15.41 -7.27
C ARG A 89 -7.64 16.73 -6.81
N ARG A 90 -6.33 16.93 -6.97
CA ARG A 90 -5.70 18.24 -7.19
C ARG A 90 -4.45 18.09 -8.05
#